data_AF-A0A526YLA6-F1
#
_entry.id   AF-A0A526YLA6-F1
#
_cell.length_a   1.000
_cell.length_b   1.000
_cell.length_c   1.000
_cell.angle_alpha   90.00
_cell.angle_beta   90.00
_cell.angle_gamma   90.00
#
_symmetry.space_group_name_H-M   'P 1'
#
loop_
_entity.id
_entity.type
_entity.pdbx_description
1 polymer ?
#
loop_
_entity_poly.entity_id
_entity_poly.type
_entity_poly.pdbx_seq_one_letter_code
_entity_poly.pdbx_strand_id
1 'polypeptide(L)' 'MQEIDVFKAIANERRLQILDWLKDPRAHFPPQTDGDLVEDGVCALLIAEKLGITQATLSEHMRVLT' A
#
# COMPACT_ATOMS: atom_id res chain seq x y z
N MET A 1 0.35 -19.62 4.29
CA MET A 1 -0.19 -19.09 3.01
C MET A 1 0.32 -19.99 1.90
N GLN A 2 -0.56 -20.54 1.07
CA GLN A 2 -0.12 -21.29 -0.12
C GLN A 2 0.25 -20.30 -1.23
N GLU A 3 1.06 -20.69 -2.22
CA GLU A 3 1.42 -19.79 -3.34
C GLU A 3 0.18 -19.19 -4.04
N ILE A 4 -0.87 -19.99 -4.18
CA ILE A 4 -2.13 -19.55 -4.77
C ILE A 4 -2.80 -18.40 -4.01
N ASP A 5 -2.60 -18.32 -2.70
CA ASP A 5 -3.16 -17.24 -1.88
C ASP A 5 -2.38 -15.93 -2.09
N VAL A 6 -1.06 -16.01 -2.29
CA VAL A 6 -0.23 -14.85 -2.66
C VAL A 6 -0.68 -14.31 -4.00
N PHE A 7 -0.85 -15.18 -5.01
CA PHE A 7 -1.36 -14.77 -6.32
C PHE A 7 -2.75 -14.13 -6.22
N LYS A 8 -3.66 -14.68 -5.42
CA LYS A 8 -4.98 -14.08 -5.17
C LYS A 8 -4.89 -12.71 -4.48
N ALA A 9 -3.97 -12.56 -3.53
CA ALA A 9 -3.73 -11.28 -2.87
C ALA A 9 -3.28 -10.24 -3.91
N ILE A 10 -2.27 -10.52 -4.73
CA ILE A 10 -1.76 -9.52 -5.68
C ILE A 10 -2.58 -9.38 -6.97
N ALA A 11 -3.52 -10.28 -7.26
CA ALA A 11 -4.37 -10.23 -8.47
C ALA A 11 -5.41 -9.09 -8.48
N ASN A 12 -5.54 -8.33 -7.39
CA ASN A 12 -6.38 -7.13 -7.36
C ASN A 12 -5.55 -5.90 -7.78
N GLU A 13 -6.04 -5.17 -8.78
CA GLU A 13 -5.35 -4.01 -9.36
C GLU A 13 -4.90 -2.98 -8.32
N ARG A 14 -5.76 -2.65 -7.34
CA ARG A 14 -5.43 -1.68 -6.29
C ARG A 14 -4.31 -2.19 -5.37
N ARG A 15 -4.34 -3.46 -5.00
CA ARG A 15 -3.30 -4.07 -4.17
C ARG A 15 -1.96 -4.16 -4.91
N LEU A 16 -2.00 -4.50 -6.19
CA LEU A 16 -0.81 -4.50 -7.03
C LEU A 16 -0.24 -3.09 -7.18
N GLN A 17 -1.09 -2.08 -7.37
CA GLN A 17 -0.69 -0.68 -7.46
C GLN A 17 -0.05 -0.17 -6.16
N ILE A 18 -0.58 -0.55 -4.98
CA ILE A 18 0.05 -0.24 -3.68
C ILE A 18 1.46 -0.83 -3.64
N LEU A 19 1.60 -2.12 -3.93
CA LEU A 19 2.91 -2.78 -3.91
C LEU A 19 3.90 -2.16 -4.90
N ASP A 20 3.43 -1.72 -6.07
CA ASP A 20 4.28 -1.06 -7.06
C ASP A 20 4.82 0.28 -6.54
N TRP A 21 3.96 1.09 -5.91
CA TRP A 21 4.41 2.35 -5.31
C TRP A 21 5.37 2.16 -4.15
N LEU A 22 5.20 1.09 -3.36
CA LEU A 22 6.07 0.82 -2.22
C LEU A 22 7.47 0.33 -2.63
N LYS A 23 7.72 0.02 -3.91
CA LYS A 23 9.08 -0.25 -4.41
C LYS A 23 9.94 1.01 -4.48
N ASP A 24 9.32 2.17 -4.74
CA ASP A 24 9.98 3.48 -4.75
C ASP A 24 9.06 4.55 -4.12
N PRO A 25 8.88 4.49 -2.79
CA PRO A 25 7.90 5.35 -2.12
C PRO A 25 8.29 6.84 -2.20
N ARG A 26 9.58 7.17 -2.35
CA ARG A 26 10.07 8.56 -2.48
C ARG A 26 9.69 9.18 -3.82
N ALA A 27 9.56 8.38 -4.90
CA ALA A 27 9.04 8.85 -6.18
C ALA A 27 7.51 9.01 -6.20
N HIS A 28 6.82 8.41 -5.23
CA HIS A 28 5.38 8.23 -5.27
C HIS A 28 4.61 8.99 -4.19
N PHE A 29 5.23 9.33 -3.07
CA PHE A 29 4.58 10.00 -1.95
C PHE A 29 5.34 11.25 -1.54
N PRO A 30 4.64 12.28 -1.05
CA PRO A 30 5.32 13.42 -0.45
C PRO A 30 6.09 12.99 0.81
N PRO A 31 7.12 13.75 1.21
CA PRO A 31 7.79 13.53 2.48
C PRO A 31 6.79 13.50 3.64
N GLN A 32 6.99 12.57 4.57
CA GLN A 32 6.18 12.48 5.79
C GLN A 32 6.77 13.38 6.87
N THR A 33 5.89 13.96 7.70
CA THR A 33 6.32 14.69 8.91
C THR A 33 6.96 13.76 9.92
N ASP A 34 6.34 12.58 10.12
CA ASP A 34 6.79 11.55 11.04
C ASP A 34 7.19 10.30 10.25
N GLY A 35 8.43 9.85 10.41
CA GLY A 35 8.99 8.63 9.81
C GLY A 35 9.52 8.78 8.38
N ASP A 36 10.51 7.95 8.04
CA ASP A 36 11.07 7.85 6.68
C ASP A 36 10.23 6.93 5.78
N LEU A 37 10.00 7.37 4.54
CA LEU A 37 9.18 6.66 3.55
C LEU A 37 9.65 5.25 3.22
N VAL A 38 10.95 4.94 3.41
CA VAL A 38 11.55 3.64 3.09
C VAL A 38 11.76 2.82 4.36
N GLU A 39 12.36 3.41 5.40
CA GLU A 39 12.70 2.66 6.62
C GLU A 39 11.47 2.39 7.49
N ASP A 40 10.56 3.37 7.63
CA ASP A 40 9.35 3.26 8.45
C ASP A 40 8.10 2.90 7.61
N GLY A 41 8.18 3.13 6.30
CA GLY A 41 7.11 2.88 5.34
C GLY A 41 6.16 4.07 5.16
N VAL A 42 5.16 3.87 4.29
CA VAL A 42 4.22 4.92 3.90
C VAL A 42 2.97 4.85 4.76
N CYS A 43 2.59 5.99 5.32
CA CYS A 43 1.38 6.20 6.09
C CYS A 43 0.14 5.82 5.27
N ALA A 44 -0.71 5.00 5.86
CA ALA A 44 -1.94 4.50 5.22
C ALA A 44 -2.84 5.65 4.72
N LEU A 45 -2.87 6.79 5.42
CA LEU A 45 -3.62 7.96 4.96
C LEU A 45 -3.19 8.41 3.56
N LEU A 46 -1.90 8.53 3.31
CA LEU A 46 -1.35 8.97 2.03
C LEU A 46 -1.66 7.98 0.90
N ILE A 47 -1.64 6.68 1.21
CA ILE A 47 -2.01 5.63 0.25
C ILE A 47 -3.51 5.72 -0.09
N ALA A 48 -4.37 5.90 0.92
CA ALA A 48 -5.82 5.98 0.73
C ALA A 48 -6.20 7.21 -0.11
N GLU A 49 -5.62 8.37 0.22
CA GLU A 49 -5.79 9.61 -0.53
C GLU A 49 -5.35 9.46 -1.98
N LYS A 50 -4.16 8.90 -2.22
CA LYS A 50 -3.63 8.70 -3.58
C LYS A 50 -4.46 7.72 -4.41
N LEU A 51 -5.07 6.71 -3.79
CA LEU A 51 -6.00 5.79 -4.45
C LEU A 51 -7.40 6.39 -4.66
N GLY A 52 -7.74 7.48 -3.98
CA GLY A 52 -9.08 8.06 -3.98
C GLY A 52 -10.11 7.18 -3.26
N ILE A 53 -9.70 6.49 -2.19
CA ILE A 53 -10.56 5.60 -1.41
C ILE A 53 -10.58 5.99 0.08
N THR A 54 -11.50 5.41 0.84
CA THR A 54 -11.54 5.62 2.30
C THR A 54 -10.43 4.84 3.00
N GLN A 55 -10.02 5.30 4.19
CA GLN A 55 -9.08 4.59 5.04
C GLN A 55 -9.55 3.18 5.39
N ALA A 56 -10.84 3.00 5.69
CA ALA A 56 -11.41 1.68 5.99
C ALA A 56 -11.27 0.73 4.79
N THR A 57 -11.53 1.22 3.58
CA THR A 57 -11.32 0.45 2.35
C THR A 57 -9.85 0.07 2.17
N LEU A 58 -8.93 1.01 2.41
CA LEU A 58 -7.50 0.70 2.37
C LEU A 58 -7.11 -0.35 3.42
N SER A 59 -7.61 -0.23 4.66
CA SER A 59 -7.32 -1.21 5.71
C SER A 59 -7.70 -2.62 5.31
N GLU A 60 -8.83 -2.82 4.61
CA GLU A 60 -9.18 -4.13 4.06
C GLU A 60 -8.23 -4.61 2.96
N HIS A 61 -7.71 -3.71 2.12
CA HIS A 61 -6.66 -4.07 1.17
C HIS A 61 -5.37 -4.49 1.89
N MET A 62 -4.95 -3.74 2.91
CA MET A 62 -3.73 -4.02 3.68
C MET A 62 -3.84 -5.32 4.48
N ARG A 63 -5.01 -5.60 5.08
CA ARG A 63 -5.30 -6.86 5.78
C ARG A 63 -5.11 -8.10 4.91
N VAL A 64 -5.23 -7.97 3.58
CA VAL A 64 -4.99 -9.05 2.62
C VAL A 64 -3.51 -9.15 2.24
N LEU A 65 -2.73 -8.07 2.38
CA LEU A 65 -1.31 -7.99 2.00
C LEU A 65 -0.33 -8.29 3.15
N THR A 66 -0.79 -8.23 4.40
CA THR A 66 0.00 -8.45 5.63
C THR A 66 -0.44 -9.72 6.35
#